data_AF-A0A972LTB2-F1
#
_entry.id   AF-A0A972LTB2-F1
#
_cell.length_a   1.000
_cell.length_b   1.000
_cell.length_c   1.000
_cell.angle_alpha   90.00
_cell.angle_beta   90.00
_cell.angle_gamma   90.00
#
_symmetry.space_group_name_H-M   'P 1'
#
loop_
_entity.id
_entity.type
_entity.pdbx_description
1 polymer ?
#
loop_
_entity_poly.entity_id
_entity_poly.type
_entity_poly.pdbx_seq_one_letter_code
_entity_poly.pdbx_strand_id
1 'polypeptide(L)'
;MADFPAVTFLNSESVALPVSIPASATTLAGFREWALSDDFPERGKITFVAGGLIVDMSPESFEKHSDIKTEISRVLSNLVREQNVGRLHIDGVLITNIPAGVSNEPDIVYLAKETVSSGRAKLIQVVEKSVQSSKELVGTVDWVLEIVSPSSIRKDNVLLREAYYRSGIGEYWIVDVLGDAIDFQVLVPGEGGYVATEPVEGWYRSPTFDREFRLDREKEDDGYWLYTLHMREG
;
A
#
# COMPACT_ATOMS: atom_id res chain seq x y z
N MET A 1 -3.05 34.87 15.38
CA MET A 1 -1.80 34.19 15.03
C MET A 1 -1.79 32.89 15.80
N ALA A 2 -2.04 31.77 15.13
CA ALA A 2 -2.05 30.47 15.76
C ALA A 2 -0.63 29.88 15.67
N ASP A 3 -0.01 29.65 16.82
CA ASP A 3 1.24 28.90 16.94
C ASP A 3 0.95 27.44 16.58
N PHE A 4 1.55 26.98 15.49
CA PHE A 4 1.66 25.55 15.19
C PHE A 4 3.00 25.06 15.77
N PRO A 5 3.06 23.97 16.55
CA PRO A 5 4.33 23.32 16.83
C PRO A 5 4.79 22.64 15.54
N ALA A 6 5.56 23.35 14.72
CA ALA A 6 6.18 22.80 13.51
C ALA A 6 7.17 21.70 13.91
N VAL A 7 6.86 20.44 13.58
CA VAL A 7 7.86 19.38 13.65
C VAL A 7 8.83 19.60 12.49
N THR A 8 10.05 20.04 12.79
CA THR A 8 11.08 20.32 11.79
C THR A 8 11.96 19.10 11.59
N PHE A 9 12.01 18.57 10.37
CA PHE A 9 13.01 17.58 9.97
C PHE A 9 14.12 18.29 9.18
N LEU A 10 15.38 18.07 9.59
CA LEU A 10 16.57 18.59 8.92
C LEU A 10 17.19 17.50 8.05
N ASN A 11 17.50 17.81 6.80
CA ASN A 11 18.60 17.17 6.06
C ASN A 11 19.32 18.23 5.22
N SER A 12 20.64 18.10 5.17
CA SER A 12 21.56 19.08 4.57
C SER A 12 21.33 19.23 3.07
N GLU A 13 21.15 20.48 2.63
CA GLU A 13 21.17 20.95 1.24
C GLU A 13 19.92 20.69 0.38
N SER A 14 18.77 21.22 0.81
CA SER A 14 17.81 21.89 -0.08
C SER A 14 16.81 22.65 0.79
N VAL A 15 16.28 23.78 0.33
CA VAL A 15 15.21 24.50 1.04
C VAL A 15 13.93 23.67 0.92
N ALA A 16 13.82 22.62 1.74
CA ALA A 16 12.58 21.90 1.92
C ALA A 16 11.65 22.80 2.73
N LEU A 17 10.47 23.10 2.17
CA LEU A 17 9.41 23.73 2.95
C LEU A 17 9.10 22.81 4.14
N PRO A 18 8.99 23.36 5.37
CA PRO A 18 8.67 22.55 6.53
C PRO A 18 7.30 21.89 6.34
N VAL A 19 7.21 20.58 6.53
CA VAL A 19 5.92 19.88 6.57
C VAL A 19 5.19 20.30 7.84
N SER A 20 4.06 20.99 7.68
CA SER A 20 3.21 21.40 8.80
C SER A 20 2.07 20.41 8.95
N ILE A 21 2.09 19.63 10.04
CA ILE A 21 1.00 18.70 10.36
C ILE A 21 -0.03 19.45 11.20
N PRO A 22 -1.27 19.67 10.71
CA PRO A 22 -2.28 20.38 11.48
C PRO A 22 -2.73 19.52 12.68
N ALA A 23 -3.04 20.16 13.81
CA ALA A 23 -3.48 19.46 15.01
C ALA A 23 -4.75 18.59 14.78
N SER A 24 -5.60 18.99 13.82
CA SER A 24 -6.77 18.21 13.40
C SER A 24 -6.41 16.83 12.82
N ALA A 25 -5.22 16.68 12.21
CA ALA A 25 -4.74 15.42 11.63
C ALA A 25 -4.46 14.31 12.65
N THR A 26 -4.56 14.61 13.96
CA THR A 26 -4.52 13.60 15.03
C THR A 26 -5.78 12.72 15.10
N THR A 27 -6.79 13.03 14.29
CA THR A 27 -7.99 12.19 14.09
C THR A 27 -8.06 11.72 12.65
N LEU A 28 -8.69 10.56 12.38
CA LEU A 28 -8.85 10.09 11.01
C LEU A 28 -9.58 11.11 10.13
N ALA A 29 -10.63 11.75 10.66
CA ALA A 29 -11.39 12.75 9.92
C ALA A 29 -10.51 13.95 9.52
N GLY A 30 -9.78 14.53 10.48
CA GLY A 30 -8.90 15.65 10.17
C GLY A 30 -7.68 15.25 9.35
N PHE A 31 -7.18 14.01 9.45
CA PHE A 31 -6.12 13.51 8.58
C PHE A 31 -6.61 13.47 7.13
N ARG A 32 -7.81 12.93 6.88
CA ARG A 32 -8.38 12.86 5.52
C ARG A 32 -8.60 14.23 4.91
N GLU A 33 -9.11 15.18 5.71
CA GLU A 33 -9.27 16.57 5.25
C GLU A 33 -7.92 17.18 4.86
N TRP A 34 -6.88 16.96 5.67
CA TRP A 34 -5.53 17.42 5.37
C TRP A 34 -4.92 16.71 4.15
N ALA A 35 -5.05 15.39 4.04
CA ALA A 35 -4.55 14.57 2.94
C ALA A 35 -5.12 14.96 1.57
N LEU A 36 -6.31 15.56 1.55
CA LEU A 36 -6.98 16.03 0.33
C LEU A 36 -6.74 17.52 0.05
N SER A 37 -6.02 18.22 0.93
CA SER A 37 -5.74 19.65 0.81
C SER A 37 -4.45 19.94 0.05
N ASP A 38 -4.31 21.17 -0.45
CA ASP A 38 -3.09 21.64 -1.11
C ASP A 38 -1.89 21.77 -0.14
N ASP A 39 -2.14 21.70 1.17
CA ASP A 39 -1.11 21.75 2.23
C ASP A 39 -0.51 20.36 2.53
N PHE A 40 -1.00 19.29 1.91
CA PHE A 40 -0.42 17.96 2.07
C PHE A 40 0.92 17.87 1.33
N PRO A 41 1.97 17.26 1.93
CA PRO A 41 3.28 17.23 1.30
C PRO A 41 3.26 16.40 0.01
N GLU A 42 3.96 16.91 -1.02
CA GLU A 42 4.11 16.22 -2.31
C GLU A 42 5.04 14.99 -2.24
N ARG A 43 5.78 14.82 -1.13
CA ARG A 43 6.75 13.74 -0.92
C ARG A 43 6.62 13.14 0.46
N GLY A 44 6.92 11.84 0.53
CA GLY A 44 6.78 11.03 1.74
C GLY A 44 5.42 10.33 1.78
N LYS A 45 5.37 9.20 2.47
CA LYS A 45 4.15 8.42 2.70
C LYS A 45 3.67 8.71 4.12
N ILE A 46 2.44 9.21 4.26
CA ILE A 46 1.83 9.47 5.56
C ILE A 46 0.64 8.55 5.75
N THR A 47 0.68 7.76 6.82
CA THR A 47 -0.34 6.78 7.15
C THR A 47 -1.04 7.20 8.45
N PHE A 48 -2.37 7.18 8.45
CA PHE A 48 -3.15 7.19 9.69
C PHE A 48 -3.54 5.77 10.06
N VAL A 49 -3.08 5.27 11.20
CA VAL A 49 -3.42 3.93 11.69
C VAL A 49 -3.29 3.88 13.22
N ALA A 50 -4.10 3.02 13.86
CA ALA A 50 -4.08 2.84 15.32
C ALA A 50 -4.23 4.14 16.13
N GLY A 51 -4.96 5.13 15.57
CA GLY A 51 -5.22 6.41 16.21
C GLY A 51 -4.07 7.41 16.14
N GLY A 52 -3.03 7.16 15.34
CA GLY A 52 -1.89 8.04 15.17
C GLY A 52 -1.41 8.16 13.73
N LEU A 53 -0.47 9.09 13.51
CA LEU A 53 0.20 9.31 12.23
C LEU A 53 1.56 8.61 12.22
N ILE A 54 1.85 7.93 11.12
CA ILE A 54 3.18 7.44 10.77
C ILE A 54 3.62 8.22 9.54
N VAL A 55 4.78 8.86 9.64
CA VAL A 55 5.36 9.68 8.56
C VAL A 55 6.62 8.97 8.11
N ASP A 56 6.60 8.44 6.88
CA ASP A 56 7.77 7.86 6.24
C ASP A 56 8.32 8.81 5.18
N MET A 57 9.48 9.40 5.48
CA MET A 57 10.19 10.32 4.59
C MET A 57 11.40 9.64 3.92
N SER A 58 11.61 8.34 4.16
CA SER A 58 12.73 7.63 3.58
C SER A 58 12.51 7.45 2.07
N PRO A 59 13.47 7.82 1.22
CA PRO A 59 13.39 7.51 -0.19
C PRO A 59 13.30 5.99 -0.38
N GLU A 60 12.48 5.55 -1.34
CA GLU A 60 12.49 4.15 -1.74
C GLU A 60 13.88 3.80 -2.30
N SER A 61 14.49 2.73 -1.78
CA SER A 61 15.75 2.22 -2.35
C SER A 61 15.46 1.59 -3.71
N PHE A 62 16.23 2.00 -4.72
CA PHE A 62 16.04 1.55 -6.10
C PHE A 62 16.08 0.01 -6.19
N GLU A 63 17.10 -0.60 -5.59
CA GLU A 63 17.46 -2.01 -5.74
C GLU A 63 16.62 -2.97 -4.88
N LYS A 64 15.91 -2.45 -3.87
CA LYS A 64 15.11 -3.29 -2.96
C LYS A 64 13.62 -3.04 -3.06
N HIS A 65 13.21 -1.83 -3.41
CA HIS A 65 11.80 -1.45 -3.38
C HIS A 65 11.24 -1.19 -4.78
N SER A 66 11.99 -0.48 -5.64
CA SER A 66 11.50 -0.13 -6.99
C SER A 66 11.47 -1.34 -7.93
N ASP A 67 12.53 -2.14 -7.98
CA ASP A 67 12.64 -3.26 -8.94
C ASP A 67 11.59 -4.35 -8.70
N ILE A 68 11.45 -4.78 -7.45
CA ILE A 68 10.45 -5.78 -7.08
C ILE A 68 9.01 -5.28 -7.29
N LYS A 69 8.72 -4.02 -6.93
CA LYS A 69 7.40 -3.41 -7.16
C LYS A 69 7.08 -3.39 -8.64
N THR A 70 8.06 -3.04 -9.47
CA THR A 70 7.92 -3.02 -10.94
C THR A 70 7.58 -4.40 -11.47
N GLU A 71 8.30 -5.43 -11.03
CA GLU A 71 8.06 -6.80 -11.49
C GLU A 71 6.66 -7.32 -11.08
N ILE A 72 6.31 -7.19 -9.80
CA ILE A 72 4.99 -7.62 -9.30
C ILE A 72 3.88 -6.88 -10.05
N SER A 73 4.04 -5.57 -10.21
CA SER A 73 3.09 -4.72 -10.93
C SER A 73 2.94 -5.15 -12.39
N ARG A 74 4.03 -5.48 -13.08
CA ARG A 74 4.02 -5.95 -14.48
C ARG A 74 3.19 -7.22 -14.63
N VAL A 75 3.44 -8.22 -13.79
CA VAL A 75 2.75 -9.52 -13.84
C VAL A 75 1.27 -9.38 -13.50
N LEU A 76 0.95 -8.70 -12.39
CA LEU A 76 -0.44 -8.54 -11.95
C LEU A 76 -1.25 -7.62 -12.88
N SER A 77 -0.65 -6.55 -13.41
CA SER A 77 -1.35 -5.67 -14.36
C SER A 77 -1.72 -6.39 -15.64
N ASN A 78 -0.84 -7.26 -16.14
CA ASN A 78 -1.13 -8.09 -17.31
C ASN A 78 -2.30 -9.04 -17.02
N LEU A 79 -2.25 -9.76 -15.89
CA LEU A 79 -3.32 -10.66 -15.47
C LEU A 79 -4.68 -9.95 -15.38
N VAL A 80 -4.72 -8.82 -14.64
CA VAL A 80 -5.95 -8.05 -14.41
C VAL A 80 -6.53 -7.52 -15.73
N ARG A 81 -5.66 -7.10 -16.66
CA ARG A 81 -6.06 -6.60 -17.97
C ARG A 81 -6.58 -7.72 -18.88
N GLU A 82 -5.86 -8.83 -18.97
CA GLU A 82 -6.21 -9.96 -19.84
C GLU A 82 -7.53 -10.61 -19.41
N GLN A 83 -7.72 -10.81 -18.11
CA GLN A 83 -8.98 -11.35 -17.59
C GLN A 83 -10.10 -10.31 -17.49
N ASN A 84 -9.76 -9.02 -17.61
CA ASN A 84 -10.71 -7.91 -17.54
C ASN A 84 -11.54 -7.94 -16.23
N VAL A 85 -10.89 -8.20 -15.10
CA VAL A 85 -11.53 -8.47 -13.79
C VAL A 85 -11.61 -7.26 -12.86
N GLY A 86 -10.81 -6.22 -13.08
CA GLY A 86 -10.70 -5.13 -12.12
C GLY A 86 -9.75 -4.01 -12.54
N ARG A 87 -9.21 -3.33 -11.54
CA ARG A 87 -8.19 -2.29 -11.65
C ARG A 87 -7.09 -2.56 -10.64
N LEU A 88 -5.85 -2.49 -11.10
CA LEU A 88 -4.67 -2.45 -10.24
C LEU A 88 -4.18 -1.01 -10.22
N HIS A 89 -3.85 -0.50 -9.03
CA HIS A 89 -3.22 0.79 -8.86
C HIS A 89 -1.90 0.60 -8.11
N ILE A 90 -0.88 1.33 -8.53
CA ILE A 90 0.48 1.27 -8.01
C ILE A 90 0.81 2.69 -7.57
N ASP A 91 1.33 2.85 -6.36
CA ASP A 91 1.73 4.11 -5.73
C ASP A 91 0.68 5.26 -5.77
N GLY A 92 0.32 5.78 -4.59
CA GLY A 92 -0.38 7.06 -4.48
C GLY A 92 -1.90 6.99 -4.59
N VAL A 93 -2.52 5.81 -4.47
CA VAL A 93 -3.96 5.74 -4.19
C VAL A 93 -4.17 5.70 -2.69
N LEU A 94 -4.63 6.83 -2.13
CA LEU A 94 -5.06 6.91 -0.75
C LEU A 94 -6.33 6.05 -0.56
N ILE A 95 -6.21 4.98 0.22
CA ILE A 95 -7.34 4.16 0.64
C ILE A 95 -7.70 4.48 2.09
N THR A 96 -9.00 4.55 2.37
CA THR A 96 -9.50 4.82 3.71
C THR A 96 -10.60 3.84 4.08
N ASN A 97 -10.49 3.26 5.28
CA ASN A 97 -11.58 2.53 5.91
C ASN A 97 -11.95 3.20 7.25
N ILE A 98 -13.10 3.88 7.25
CA ILE A 98 -13.56 4.65 8.42
C ILE A 98 -13.83 3.75 9.63
N PRO A 99 -14.58 2.63 9.52
CA PRO A 99 -14.80 1.72 10.65
C PRO A 99 -13.51 1.15 11.26
N ALA A 100 -12.52 0.80 10.43
CA ALA A 100 -11.25 0.23 10.89
C ALA A 100 -10.24 1.27 11.38
N GLY A 101 -10.51 2.57 11.18
CA GLY A 101 -9.66 3.64 11.65
C GLY A 101 -8.34 3.78 10.90
N VAL A 102 -8.32 3.49 9.59
CA VAL A 102 -7.11 3.49 8.77
C VAL A 102 -7.25 4.30 7.50
N SER A 103 -6.19 5.03 7.16
CA SER A 103 -5.99 5.66 5.87
C SER A 103 -4.51 5.53 5.47
N ASN A 104 -4.24 4.89 4.33
CA ASN A 104 -2.89 4.56 3.88
C ASN A 104 -2.79 4.65 2.36
N GLU A 105 -1.56 4.80 1.85
CA GLU A 105 -1.21 4.59 0.46
C GLU A 105 -0.39 3.30 0.34
N PRO A 106 -1.03 2.15 0.02
CA PRO A 106 -0.32 0.89 -0.19
C PRO A 106 0.58 0.98 -1.42
N ASP A 107 1.63 0.16 -1.47
CA ASP A 107 2.48 0.08 -2.67
C ASP A 107 1.69 -0.39 -3.89
N ILE A 108 0.80 -1.38 -3.69
CA ILE A 108 -0.11 -1.86 -4.73
C ILE A 108 -1.48 -2.15 -4.11
N VAL A 109 -2.54 -1.74 -4.80
CA VAL A 109 -3.93 -2.06 -4.44
C VAL A 109 -4.70 -2.59 -5.64
N TYR A 110 -5.55 -3.59 -5.39
CA TYR A 110 -6.44 -4.15 -6.39
C TYR A 110 -7.91 -3.93 -6.01
N LEU A 111 -8.70 -3.60 -7.04
CA LEU A 111 -10.14 -3.41 -6.99
C LEU A 111 -10.81 -4.24 -8.06
N ALA A 112 -11.58 -5.24 -7.65
CA ALA A 112 -12.48 -5.96 -8.55
C ALA A 112 -13.56 -5.01 -9.08
N LYS A 113 -14.05 -5.30 -10.29
CA LYS A 113 -15.15 -4.51 -10.89
C LYS A 113 -16.38 -4.44 -10.00
N GLU A 114 -16.71 -5.56 -9.36
CA GLU A 114 -17.88 -5.68 -8.49
C GLU A 114 -17.76 -4.80 -7.23
N THR A 115 -16.56 -4.56 -6.72
CA THR A 115 -16.30 -3.74 -5.52
C THR A 115 -16.79 -2.31 -5.70
N VAL A 116 -16.57 -1.75 -6.89
CA VAL A 116 -17.02 -0.40 -7.22
C VAL A 116 -18.52 -0.39 -7.55
N SER A 117 -19.02 -1.37 -8.32
CA SER A 117 -20.44 -1.38 -8.72
C SER A 117 -21.39 -1.71 -7.57
N SER A 118 -20.96 -2.51 -6.58
CA SER A 118 -21.71 -2.81 -5.36
C SER A 118 -21.66 -1.67 -4.32
N GLY A 119 -20.73 -0.72 -4.47
CA GLY A 119 -20.51 0.37 -3.53
C GLY A 119 -19.75 -0.03 -2.26
N ARG A 120 -19.12 -1.22 -2.22
CA ARG A 120 -18.23 -1.65 -1.13
C ARG A 120 -17.00 -0.75 -0.99
N ALA A 121 -16.51 -0.21 -2.10
CA ALA A 121 -15.57 0.92 -2.10
C ALA A 121 -16.04 2.01 -3.07
N LYS A 122 -15.80 3.27 -2.71
CA LYS A 122 -16.25 4.44 -3.47
C LYS A 122 -15.09 5.38 -3.73
N LEU A 123 -14.92 5.76 -4.99
CA LEU A 123 -14.00 6.81 -5.39
C LEU A 123 -14.58 8.16 -4.99
N ILE A 124 -13.85 8.89 -4.15
CA ILE A 124 -14.20 10.25 -3.73
C ILE A 124 -13.69 11.20 -4.81
N GLN A 125 -14.64 11.70 -5.60
CA GLN A 125 -14.35 12.63 -6.68
C GLN A 125 -13.98 14.00 -6.11
N VAL A 126 -12.89 14.56 -6.61
CA VAL A 126 -12.56 15.97 -6.42
C VAL A 126 -12.92 16.66 -7.73
N VAL A 127 -13.95 17.52 -7.71
CA VAL A 127 -14.37 18.22 -8.93
C VAL A 127 -13.40 19.36 -9.18
N GLU A 128 -12.34 19.09 -9.94
CA GLU A 128 -11.46 20.13 -10.49
C GLU A 128 -11.65 20.22 -12.01
N LYS A 129 -12.02 21.42 -12.47
CA LYS A 129 -11.86 21.90 -13.86
C LYS A 129 -12.09 20.85 -14.96
N SER A 130 -13.29 20.27 -15.02
CA SER A 130 -13.77 19.41 -16.12
C SER A 130 -13.07 18.06 -16.34
N VAL A 131 -12.19 17.63 -15.44
CA VAL A 131 -11.57 16.29 -15.47
C VAL A 131 -12.08 15.48 -14.28
N GLN A 132 -12.53 14.25 -14.54
CA GLN A 132 -12.89 13.32 -13.46
C GLN A 132 -11.60 12.86 -12.78
N SER A 133 -11.24 13.47 -11.65
CA SER A 133 -10.16 13.02 -10.77
C SER A 133 -10.73 12.55 -9.43
N SER A 134 -10.12 11.51 -8.85
CA SER A 134 -10.46 11.01 -7.52
C SER A 134 -9.16 10.87 -6.75
N LYS A 135 -9.12 11.46 -5.56
CA LYS A 135 -7.91 11.53 -4.72
C LYS A 135 -7.95 10.54 -3.55
N GLU A 136 -9.11 9.94 -3.27
CA GLU A 136 -9.30 8.98 -2.19
C GLU A 136 -10.28 7.88 -2.59
N LEU A 137 -10.02 6.66 -2.13
CA LEU A 137 -10.93 5.53 -2.20
C LEU A 137 -11.40 5.16 -0.79
N VAL A 138 -12.70 5.28 -0.52
CA VAL A 138 -13.29 4.98 0.80
C VAL A 138 -14.04 3.66 0.76
N GLY A 139 -13.69 2.74 1.65
CA GLY A 139 -14.38 1.46 1.84
C GLY A 139 -13.43 0.28 1.99
N THR A 140 -13.83 -0.88 1.47
CA THR A 140 -13.05 -2.13 1.57
C THR A 140 -12.60 -2.59 0.19
N VAL A 141 -11.29 -2.49 -0.06
CA VAL A 141 -10.66 -3.00 -1.28
C VAL A 141 -10.52 -4.52 -1.23
N ASP A 142 -10.20 -5.14 -2.37
CA ASP A 142 -10.12 -6.61 -2.47
C ASP A 142 -8.79 -7.15 -1.97
N TRP A 143 -7.72 -6.47 -2.36
CA TRP A 143 -6.35 -6.91 -2.09
C TRP A 143 -5.40 -5.73 -1.99
N VAL A 144 -4.38 -5.85 -1.14
CA VAL A 144 -3.29 -4.87 -0.98
C VAL A 144 -1.95 -5.59 -0.85
N LEU A 145 -0.88 -4.89 -1.20
CA LEU A 145 0.50 -5.32 -0.98
C LEU A 145 1.35 -4.19 -0.45
N GLU A 146 2.22 -4.54 0.50
CA GLU A 146 3.28 -3.67 1.02
C GLU A 146 4.63 -4.39 0.86
N ILE A 147 5.64 -3.64 0.42
CA ILE A 147 7.04 -4.08 0.38
C ILE A 147 7.74 -3.47 1.60
N VAL A 148 8.26 -4.34 2.45
CA VAL A 148 8.83 -3.91 3.73
C VAL A 148 10.15 -3.17 3.49
N SER A 149 10.23 -2.00 4.09
CA SER A 149 11.43 -1.18 4.20
C SER A 149 11.89 -1.12 5.67
N PRO A 150 13.11 -0.65 5.97
CA PRO A 150 13.58 -0.55 7.36
C PRO A 150 12.67 0.31 8.27
N SER A 151 12.03 1.34 7.71
CA SER A 151 11.10 2.22 8.42
C SER A 151 9.69 1.63 8.55
N SER A 152 9.30 0.70 7.69
CA SER A 152 7.93 0.18 7.61
C SER A 152 7.71 -1.16 8.31
N ILE A 153 8.75 -1.85 8.79
CA ILE A 153 8.65 -3.18 9.45
C ILE A 153 7.46 -3.26 10.42
N ARG A 154 7.35 -2.33 11.38
CA ARG A 154 6.24 -2.32 12.34
C ARG A 154 4.92 -1.88 11.72
N LYS A 155 4.96 -0.93 10.79
CA LYS A 155 3.77 -0.39 10.10
C LYS A 155 3.08 -1.53 9.34
N ASP A 156 3.81 -2.25 8.49
CA ASP A 156 3.26 -3.24 7.56
C ASP A 156 2.90 -4.54 8.29
N ASN A 157 3.85 -5.10 9.05
CA ASN A 157 3.68 -6.42 9.67
C ASN A 157 2.69 -6.45 10.85
N VAL A 158 2.45 -5.30 11.49
CA VAL A 158 1.64 -5.25 12.73
C VAL A 158 0.45 -4.33 12.57
N LEU A 159 0.68 -3.03 12.32
CA LEU A 159 -0.37 -2.02 12.41
C LEU A 159 -1.35 -2.11 11.24
N LEU A 160 -0.83 -2.17 10.01
CA LEU A 160 -1.63 -2.33 8.81
C LEU A 160 -2.22 -3.74 8.72
N ARG A 161 -1.48 -4.79 9.12
CA ARG A 161 -2.04 -6.15 9.20
C ARG A 161 -3.31 -6.21 10.05
N GLU A 162 -3.32 -5.60 11.24
CA GLU A 162 -4.53 -5.53 12.08
C GLU A 162 -5.63 -4.67 11.43
N ALA A 163 -5.26 -3.48 10.93
CA ALA A 163 -6.22 -2.53 10.39
C ALA A 163 -6.88 -3.01 9.08
N TYR A 164 -6.13 -3.62 8.19
CA TYR A 164 -6.62 -4.21 6.94
C TYR A 164 -7.51 -5.42 7.20
N TYR A 165 -7.19 -6.25 8.20
CA TYR A 165 -8.08 -7.33 8.63
C TYR A 165 -9.42 -6.77 9.13
N ARG A 166 -9.39 -5.76 10.01
CA ARG A 166 -10.62 -5.09 10.48
C ARG A 166 -11.38 -4.37 9.37
N SER A 167 -10.69 -3.93 8.33
CA SER A 167 -11.30 -3.34 7.13
C SER A 167 -12.04 -4.38 6.29
N GLY A 168 -11.77 -5.67 6.49
CA GLY A 168 -12.35 -6.77 5.72
C GLY A 168 -11.67 -6.99 4.37
N ILE A 169 -10.42 -6.56 4.20
CA ILE A 169 -9.68 -6.79 2.95
C ILE A 169 -9.44 -8.30 2.80
N GLY A 170 -9.76 -8.83 1.62
CA GLY A 170 -9.82 -10.28 1.39
C GLY A 170 -8.46 -10.96 1.35
N GLU A 171 -7.40 -10.21 1.03
CA GLU A 171 -6.05 -10.75 0.91
C GLU A 171 -5.01 -9.63 1.06
N TYR A 172 -3.95 -9.90 1.80
CA TYR A 172 -2.87 -8.96 2.05
C TYR A 172 -1.52 -9.63 1.78
N TRP A 173 -0.73 -9.09 0.88
CA TRP A 173 0.63 -9.57 0.63
C TRP A 173 1.66 -8.70 1.32
N ILE A 174 2.63 -9.34 1.96
CA ILE A 174 3.80 -8.67 2.53
C ILE A 174 5.02 -9.25 1.86
N VAL A 175 5.91 -8.37 1.39
CA VAL A 175 7.18 -8.79 0.82
C VAL A 175 8.33 -8.14 1.59
N ASP A 176 9.07 -8.92 2.37
CA ASP A 176 10.28 -8.45 3.05
C ASP A 176 11.52 -8.93 2.31
N VAL A 177 12.32 -7.96 1.85
CA VAL A 177 13.55 -8.16 1.08
C VAL A 177 14.81 -7.73 1.84
N LEU A 178 14.68 -7.41 3.13
CA LEU A 178 15.78 -6.86 3.94
C LEU A 178 16.86 -7.90 4.25
N GLY A 179 16.48 -9.17 4.35
CA GLY A 179 17.38 -10.30 4.57
C GLY A 179 17.98 -10.89 3.28
N ASP A 180 18.78 -11.96 3.45
CA ASP A 180 19.43 -12.68 2.34
C ASP A 180 18.43 -13.51 1.51
N ALA A 181 17.34 -13.96 2.13
CA ALA A 181 16.19 -14.56 1.46
C ALA A 181 15.02 -13.57 1.41
N ILE A 182 14.15 -13.72 0.42
CA ILE A 182 12.86 -13.02 0.41
C ILE A 182 11.92 -13.75 1.37
N ASP A 183 11.24 -12.99 2.23
CA ASP A 183 10.05 -13.45 2.91
C ASP A 183 8.82 -12.92 2.18
N PHE A 184 8.19 -13.79 1.40
CA PHE A 184 6.95 -13.51 0.68
C PHE A 184 5.79 -14.18 1.41
N GLN A 185 4.89 -13.38 1.97
CA GLN A 185 3.71 -13.85 2.69
C GLN A 185 2.43 -13.52 1.91
N VAL A 186 1.57 -14.53 1.73
CA VAL A 186 0.19 -14.36 1.30
C VAL A 186 -0.71 -14.54 2.51
N LEU A 187 -1.35 -13.46 2.94
CA LEU A 187 -2.20 -13.43 4.12
C LEU A 187 -3.68 -13.43 3.73
N VAL A 188 -4.46 -14.30 4.38
CA VAL A 188 -5.91 -14.42 4.18
C VAL A 188 -6.66 -14.33 5.52
N PRO A 189 -7.93 -13.86 5.54
CA PRO A 189 -8.70 -13.74 6.76
C PRO A 189 -8.87 -15.10 7.46
N GLY A 190 -8.49 -15.16 8.74
CA GLY A 190 -8.77 -16.27 9.66
C GLY A 190 -9.65 -15.84 10.83
N GLU A 191 -9.74 -16.69 11.84
CA GLU A 191 -10.45 -16.39 13.09
C GLU A 191 -9.68 -15.34 13.90
N GLY A 192 -10.18 -14.11 13.96
CA GLY A 192 -9.63 -13.02 14.76
C GLY A 192 -8.45 -12.25 14.14
N GLY A 193 -7.92 -12.67 12.98
CA GLY A 193 -6.84 -11.96 12.29
C GLY A 193 -6.46 -12.58 10.94
N TYR A 194 -5.49 -11.97 10.26
CA TYR A 194 -4.86 -12.57 9.08
C TYR A 194 -3.96 -13.75 9.42
N VAL A 195 -4.14 -14.87 8.72
CA VAL A 195 -3.25 -16.03 8.76
C VAL A 195 -2.39 -16.07 7.50
N ALA A 196 -1.10 -16.40 7.65
CA ALA A 196 -0.25 -16.67 6.50
C ALA A 196 -0.63 -18.04 5.92
N THR A 197 -0.73 -18.11 4.59
CA THR A 197 -0.92 -19.39 3.91
C THR A 197 0.42 -20.11 3.80
N GLU A 198 0.38 -21.45 3.77
CA GLU A 198 1.57 -22.27 3.57
C GLU A 198 1.74 -22.54 2.07
N PRO A 199 2.93 -22.30 1.49
CA PRO A 199 3.17 -22.57 0.08
C PRO A 199 3.35 -24.06 -0.18
N VAL A 200 2.93 -24.52 -1.36
CA VAL A 200 3.22 -25.87 -1.86
C VAL A 200 4.37 -25.77 -2.85
N GLU A 201 5.53 -26.34 -2.51
CA GLU A 201 6.75 -26.25 -3.34
C GLU A 201 7.14 -24.81 -3.71
N GLY A 202 6.93 -23.88 -2.77
CA GLY A 202 7.20 -22.44 -2.95
C GLY A 202 6.09 -21.66 -3.66
N TRP A 203 4.99 -22.30 -4.05
CA TRP A 203 3.86 -21.64 -4.69
C TRP A 203 2.76 -21.31 -3.70
N TYR A 204 2.37 -20.03 -3.66
CA TYR A 204 1.26 -19.51 -2.86
C TYR A 204 0.01 -19.38 -3.72
N ARG A 205 -1.12 -19.92 -3.26
CA ARG A 205 -2.42 -19.72 -3.90
C ARG A 205 -3.01 -18.37 -3.49
N SER A 206 -3.39 -17.57 -4.49
CA SER A 206 -4.14 -16.33 -4.31
C SER A 206 -5.63 -16.57 -4.55
N PRO A 207 -6.50 -16.46 -3.52
CA PRO A 207 -7.94 -16.52 -3.72
C PRO A 207 -8.48 -15.33 -4.53
N THR A 208 -7.84 -14.16 -4.47
CA THR A 208 -8.27 -12.96 -5.22
C THR A 208 -8.06 -13.09 -6.72
N PHE A 209 -6.90 -13.62 -7.12
CA PHE A 209 -6.52 -13.71 -8.53
C PHE A 209 -6.81 -15.09 -9.16
N ASP A 210 -7.21 -16.07 -8.35
CA ASP A 210 -7.41 -17.48 -8.75
C ASP A 210 -6.19 -18.02 -9.50
N ARG A 211 -5.00 -17.75 -8.97
CA ARG A 211 -3.69 -18.14 -9.52
C ARG A 211 -2.74 -18.51 -8.40
N GLU A 212 -1.68 -19.24 -8.76
CA GLU A 212 -0.57 -19.49 -7.86
C GLU A 212 0.64 -18.64 -8.24
N PHE A 213 1.35 -18.16 -7.21
CA PHE A 213 2.49 -17.27 -7.35
C PHE A 213 3.70 -17.77 -6.58
N ARG A 214 4.88 -17.57 -7.16
CA ARG A 214 6.17 -17.74 -6.49
C ARG A 214 7.03 -16.54 -6.80
N LEU A 215 7.71 -16.01 -5.80
CA LEU A 215 8.60 -14.87 -5.96
C LEU A 215 10.05 -15.31 -5.72
N ASP A 216 10.87 -15.20 -6.75
CA ASP A 216 12.28 -15.54 -6.69
C ASP A 216 13.15 -14.27 -6.79
N ARG A 217 14.36 -14.34 -6.23
CA ARG A 217 15.40 -13.31 -6.35
C ARG A 217 16.74 -13.94 -6.66
N GLU A 218 17.39 -13.40 -7.67
CA GLU A 218 18.69 -13.84 -8.16
C GLU A 218 19.64 -12.65 -8.27
N LYS A 219 20.94 -12.90 -8.15
CA LYS A 219 21.94 -11.85 -8.29
C LYS A 219 22.48 -11.87 -9.71
N GLU A 220 22.36 -10.75 -10.40
CA GLU A 220 22.86 -10.57 -11.76
C GLU A 220 24.38 -10.35 -11.78
N ASP A 221 24.98 -10.47 -12.97
CA ASP A 221 26.42 -10.32 -13.20
C ASP A 221 26.96 -8.94 -12.79
N ASP A 222 26.11 -7.91 -12.83
CA ASP A 222 26.41 -6.54 -12.41
C ASP A 222 26.25 -6.31 -10.89
N GLY A 223 25.83 -7.34 -10.16
CA GLY A 223 25.68 -7.33 -8.71
C GLY A 223 24.33 -6.82 -8.20
N TYR A 224 23.40 -6.46 -9.09
CA TYR A 224 22.03 -6.09 -8.73
C TYR A 224 21.13 -7.32 -8.54
N TRP A 225 19.99 -7.12 -7.89
CA TRP A 225 19.00 -8.17 -7.67
C TRP A 225 17.98 -8.16 -8.81
N LEU A 226 17.81 -9.30 -9.47
CA LEU A 226 16.68 -9.55 -10.35
C LEU A 226 15.57 -10.24 -9.56
N TYR A 227 14.38 -9.66 -9.58
CA TYR A 227 13.17 -10.26 -9.01
C TYR A 227 12.32 -10.85 -10.13
N THR A 228 11.76 -12.03 -9.90
CA THR A 228 10.81 -12.65 -10.83
C THR A 228 9.57 -13.13 -10.10
N LEU A 229 8.41 -12.59 -10.45
CA LEU A 229 7.12 -13.11 -9.97
C LEU A 229 6.61 -14.14 -10.97
N HIS A 230 6.78 -15.41 -10.64
CA HIS A 230 6.21 -16.50 -11.39
C HIS A 230 4.72 -16.62 -11.12
N MET A 231 3.95 -16.95 -12.15
CA MET A 231 2.51 -17.15 -12.08
C MET A 231 2.13 -18.42 -12.86
N ARG A 232 1.25 -19.24 -12.29
CA ARG A 232 0.64 -20.40 -12.97
C ARG A 232 -0.84 -20.55 -12.60
N GLU A 233 -1.55 -21.38 -13.36
CA GLU A 233 -2.90 -21.82 -13.00
C GLU A 233 -2.86 -22.69 -11.74
N GLY A 234 -3.88 -22.56 -10.89
CA GLY A 234 -4.01 -23.28 -9.61
C GLY A 234 -5.16 -24.26 -9.55
#